data_AF-K1MK88-F1
#
_entry.id   AF-K1MK88-F1
#
_cell.length_a   1.000
_cell.length_b   1.000
_cell.length_c   1.000
_cell.angle_alpha   90.00
_cell.angle_beta   90.00
_cell.angle_gamma   90.00
#
_symmetry.space_group_name_H-M   'P 1'
#
loop_
_entity.id
_entity.type
_entity.pdbx_description
1 polymer ?
#
loop_
_entity_poly.entity_id
_entity_poly.type
_entity_poly.pdbx_seq_one_letter_code
_entity_poly.pdbx_strand_id
1 'polypeptide(L)'
;MKRKAIPENIKRKLWAESMGRCMNPECREDLFINNGDIIEQAHIEAYNETLDNSYDNLIILCPNCHKKFDKIGLFTKNDVKEWKELGEKN
;
A
#
# COMPACT_ATOMS: atom_id res chain seq x y z
N MET A 1 -6.86 -15.08 -16.19
CA MET A 1 -5.79 -15.60 -15.31
C MET A 1 -6.14 -15.25 -13.87
N LYS A 2 -6.06 -16.18 -12.92
CA LYS A 2 -6.39 -15.89 -11.51
C LYS A 2 -5.27 -15.03 -10.90
N ARG A 3 -5.62 -13.93 -10.22
CA ARG A 3 -4.67 -13.05 -9.52
C ARG A 3 -3.87 -13.89 -8.53
N LYS A 4 -2.53 -13.80 -8.57
CA LYS A 4 -1.67 -14.47 -7.59
C LYS A 4 -1.81 -13.76 -6.25
N ALA A 5 -1.88 -14.52 -5.17
CA ALA A 5 -1.84 -13.97 -3.83
C ALA A 5 -0.49 -13.29 -3.58
N ILE A 6 -0.49 -12.19 -2.81
CA ILE A 6 0.74 -11.59 -2.30
C ILE A 6 1.34 -12.56 -1.26
N PRO A 7 2.64 -12.90 -1.35
CA PRO A 7 3.29 -13.76 -0.37
C PRO A 7 3.21 -13.20 1.06
N GLU A 8 3.07 -14.10 2.04
CA GLU A 8 2.87 -13.73 3.44
C GLU A 8 4.05 -12.93 4.04
N ASN A 9 5.29 -13.27 3.67
CA ASN A 9 6.47 -12.54 4.10
C ASN A 9 6.47 -11.08 3.60
N ILE A 10 5.94 -10.84 2.40
CA ILE A 10 5.81 -9.50 1.82
C ILE A 10 4.73 -8.70 2.57
N LYS A 11 3.59 -9.32 2.86
CA LYS A 11 2.53 -8.68 3.66
C LYS A 11 3.04 -8.28 5.05
N ARG A 12 3.76 -9.16 5.73
CA ARG A 12 4.35 -8.89 7.05
C ARG A 12 5.38 -7.77 7.01
N LYS A 13 6.22 -7.74 5.97
CA LYS A 13 7.18 -6.65 5.78
C LYS A 13 6.45 -5.32 5.59
N LEU A 14 5.51 -5.25 4.65
CA LEU A 14 4.70 -4.03 4.42
C LEU A 14 4.00 -3.54 5.68
N TRP A 15 3.50 -4.46 6.51
CA TRP A 15 2.88 -4.12 7.78
C TRP A 15 3.86 -3.53 8.80
N ALA A 16 5.06 -4.12 8.93
CA ALA A 16 6.09 -3.60 9.83
C ALA A 16 6.49 -2.17 9.44
N GLU A 17 6.66 -1.93 8.14
CA GLU A 17 7.06 -0.64 7.56
C GLU A 17 5.97 0.43 7.66
N SER A 18 4.69 0.03 7.63
CA SER A 18 3.59 0.97 7.82
C SER A 18 3.44 1.45 9.25
N MET A 19 4.07 0.75 10.22
CA MET A 19 3.92 1.00 11.66
C MET A 19 2.46 1.06 12.11
N GLY A 20 1.58 0.33 11.42
CA GLY A 20 0.14 0.34 11.67
C GLY A 20 -0.59 1.61 11.22
N ARG A 21 0.00 2.43 10.34
CA ARG A 21 -0.56 3.68 9.82
C ARG A 21 -0.53 3.78 8.30
N CYS A 22 -1.47 4.54 7.74
CA CYS A 22 -1.48 4.88 6.32
C CYS A 22 -0.13 5.51 5.92
N MET A 23 0.50 4.97 4.87
CA MET A 23 1.82 5.43 4.43
C MET A 23 1.74 6.76 3.65
N ASN A 24 0.55 7.25 3.31
CA ASN A 24 0.41 8.64 2.85
C ASN A 24 0.82 9.59 3.99
N PRO A 25 1.88 10.40 3.83
CA PRO A 25 2.45 11.24 4.87
C PRO A 25 1.47 12.28 5.43
N GLU A 26 0.50 12.72 4.62
CA GLU A 26 -0.52 13.69 5.02
C GLU A 26 -1.73 13.05 5.71
N CYS A 27 -1.87 11.73 5.65
CA CYS A 27 -3.01 11.02 6.22
C CYS A 27 -2.68 10.39 7.57
N ARG A 28 -1.70 9.47 7.59
CA ARG A 28 -1.24 8.72 8.79
C ARG A 28 -2.34 8.12 9.68
N GLU A 29 -3.52 7.90 9.13
CA GLU A 29 -4.66 7.28 9.83
C GLU A 29 -4.31 5.85 10.25
N ASP A 30 -4.76 5.44 11.43
CA ASP A 30 -4.50 4.10 11.94
C ASP A 30 -5.17 3.05 11.03
N LEU A 31 -4.43 1.98 10.75
CA LEU A 31 -4.82 0.94 9.80
C LEU A 31 -5.70 -0.16 10.41
N PHE A 32 -6.04 -0.02 11.69
CA PHE A 32 -6.83 -0.98 12.41
C PHE A 32 -8.31 -0.66 12.27
N ILE A 33 -9.05 -1.62 11.71
CA ILE A 33 -10.51 -1.63 11.84
C ILE A 33 -10.82 -2.55 13.02
N ASN A 34 -11.74 -2.12 13.91
CA ASN A 34 -12.16 -2.91 15.07
C ASN A 34 -12.47 -4.36 14.63
N ASN A 35 -11.79 -5.33 15.25
CA ASN A 35 -11.73 -6.79 14.96
C ASN A 35 -10.44 -7.32 14.32
N GLY A 36 -9.42 -6.48 14.10
CA GLY A 36 -8.10 -6.96 13.65
C GLY A 36 -7.99 -7.16 12.14
N ASP A 37 -8.95 -6.63 11.37
CA ASP A 37 -8.84 -6.55 9.92
C ASP A 37 -7.81 -5.48 9.53
N ILE A 38 -6.89 -5.85 8.63
CA ILE A 38 -5.79 -5.01 8.16
C ILE A 38 -6.21 -4.32 6.87
N ILE A 39 -5.88 -3.04 6.78
CA ILE A 39 -6.08 -2.21 5.59
C ILE A 39 -5.35 -2.73 4.33
N GLU A 40 -5.90 -2.34 3.18
CA GLU A 40 -5.57 -2.76 1.83
C GLU A 40 -4.08 -2.57 1.45
N GLN A 41 -3.53 -3.56 0.73
CA GLN A 41 -2.25 -3.44 0.03
C GLN A 41 -2.51 -2.86 -1.37
N ALA A 42 -1.95 -1.69 -1.65
CA ALA A 42 -2.06 -1.02 -2.94
C ALA A 42 -0.85 -1.36 -3.83
N HIS A 43 -1.10 -1.55 -5.12
CA HIS A 43 -0.05 -1.74 -6.13
C HIS A 43 0.33 -0.39 -6.72
N ILE A 44 1.61 -0.01 -6.67
CA ILE A 44 2.11 1.25 -7.24
C ILE A 44 2.01 1.22 -8.78
N GLU A 45 2.47 0.13 -9.38
CA GLU A 45 2.28 -0.22 -10.79
C GLU A 45 1.17 -1.27 -10.90
N ALA A 46 0.22 -1.05 -11.81
CA ALA A 46 -0.99 -1.84 -11.91
C ALA A 46 -0.71 -3.35 -12.11
N TYR A 47 -1.26 -4.18 -11.22
CA TYR A 47 -0.98 -5.61 -11.22
C TYR A 47 -1.40 -6.33 -12.51
N ASN A 48 -2.46 -5.87 -13.18
CA ASN A 48 -2.91 -6.46 -14.45
C ASN A 48 -1.89 -6.25 -15.59
N GLU A 49 -1.02 -5.26 -15.48
CA GLU A 49 0.03 -4.95 -16.46
C GLU A 49 1.35 -5.64 -16.11
N THR A 50 1.71 -5.68 -14.83
CA THR A 50 3.05 -6.14 -14.39
C THR A 50 3.06 -7.54 -13.78
N LEU A 51 1.92 -8.01 -13.28
CA LEU A 51 1.79 -9.19 -12.41
C LEU A 51 2.71 -9.14 -11.17
N ASP A 52 3.16 -7.93 -10.78
CA ASP A 52 4.20 -7.75 -9.80
C ASP A 52 3.61 -7.60 -8.37
N ASN A 53 3.90 -8.60 -7.53
CA ASN A 53 3.61 -8.61 -6.09
C ASN A 53 4.90 -8.46 -5.26
N SER A 54 5.96 -7.91 -5.85
CA SER A 54 7.19 -7.58 -5.14
C SER A 54 6.89 -6.63 -3.99
N TYR A 55 7.75 -6.66 -2.97
CA TYR A 55 7.68 -5.68 -1.91
C TYR A 55 7.71 -4.29 -2.51
N ASP A 56 8.65 -3.99 -3.42
CA ASP A 56 8.87 -2.68 -4.04
C ASP A 56 7.62 -2.10 -4.72
N ASN A 57 6.81 -2.93 -5.37
CA ASN A 57 5.58 -2.50 -6.03
C ASN A 57 4.36 -2.36 -5.11
N LEU A 58 4.51 -2.59 -3.81
CA LEU A 58 3.41 -2.55 -2.84
C LEU A 58 3.59 -1.47 -1.79
N ILE A 59 2.47 -0.89 -1.34
CA ILE A 59 2.41 0.09 -0.25
C ILE A 59 1.12 -0.13 0.57
N ILE A 60 1.11 0.30 1.83
CA ILE A 60 -0.10 0.25 2.67
C ILE A 60 -0.80 1.61 2.70
N LEU A 61 -2.06 1.65 2.28
CA LEU A 61 -2.88 2.88 2.24
C LEU A 61 -4.26 2.60 2.82
N CYS A 62 -4.81 3.52 3.63
CA CYS A 62 -6.22 3.44 4.03
C CYS A 62 -7.16 3.41 2.80
N PRO A 63 -8.36 2.81 2.90
CA PRO A 63 -9.28 2.67 1.76
C PRO A 63 -9.58 4.01 1.06
N ASN A 64 -9.58 5.12 1.81
CA ASN A 64 -9.76 6.46 1.27
C ASN A 64 -8.58 6.89 0.40
N CYS A 65 -7.33 6.71 0.87
CA CYS A 65 -6.14 7.05 0.11
C CYS A 65 -5.96 6.11 -1.09
N HIS A 66 -6.22 4.81 -0.92
CA HIS A 66 -6.17 3.85 -2.01
C HIS A 66 -7.18 4.18 -3.11
N LYS A 67 -8.43 4.53 -2.76
CA LYS A 67 -9.43 4.99 -3.75
C LYS A 67 -8.99 6.28 -4.46
N LYS A 68 -8.44 7.24 -3.73
CA LYS A 68 -7.92 8.50 -4.31
C LYS A 68 -6.79 8.25 -5.32
N PHE A 69 -5.95 7.26 -5.05
CA PHE A 69 -4.91 6.81 -5.96
C PHE A 69 -5.50 6.04 -7.17
N ASP A 70 -6.11 4.87 -6.93
CA ASP A 70 -6.51 3.92 -7.97
C ASP A 70 -7.69 4.36 -8.84
N LYS A 71 -8.66 5.09 -8.26
CA LYS A 71 -9.94 5.39 -8.94
C LYS A 71 -10.10 6.84 -9.34
N ILE A 72 -9.55 7.75 -8.54
CA ILE A 72 -9.67 9.19 -8.78
C ILE A 72 -8.45 9.71 -9.54
N GLY A 73 -7.28 9.09 -9.38
CA GLY A 73 -6.03 9.58 -9.99
C GLY A 73 -5.55 10.88 -9.35
N LEU A 74 -5.86 11.10 -8.07
CA LEU A 74 -5.45 12.29 -7.33
C LEU A 74 -3.94 12.29 -7.01
N PHE A 75 -3.33 11.10 -6.99
CA PHE A 75 -1.92 10.89 -6.73
C PHE A 75 -1.31 10.12 -7.91
N THR A 76 -0.09 10.48 -8.27
CA THR A 76 0.69 9.79 -9.28
C THR A 76 1.42 8.60 -8.68
N LYS A 77 1.89 7.69 -9.53
CA LYS A 77 2.75 6.57 -9.11
C LYS A 77 4.03 7.07 -8.43
N ASN A 78 4.56 8.22 -8.86
CA ASN A 78 5.77 8.80 -8.27
C ASN A 78 5.50 9.31 -6.86
N ASP A 79 4.38 10.01 -6.63
CA ASP A 79 4.00 10.45 -5.27
C ASP A 79 3.95 9.26 -4.31
N VAL A 80 3.32 8.16 -4.75
CA VAL A 80 3.19 6.95 -3.94
C VAL A 80 4.53 6.24 -3.72
N LYS A 81 5.45 6.25 -4.71
CA LYS A 81 6.82 5.75 -4.53
C LYS A 81 7.58 6.56 -3.49
N GLU A 82 7.48 7.89 -3.54
CA GLU A 82 8.12 8.77 -2.56
C GLU A 82 7.60 8.52 -1.14
N TRP A 83 6.29 8.30 -0.98
CA TRP A 83 5.71 7.98 0.33
C TRP A 83 6.25 6.68 0.92
N LYS A 84 6.45 5.67 0.07
CA LYS A 84 7.06 4.42 0.49
C LYS A 84 8.49 4.62 0.96
N GLU A 85 9.30 5.32 0.15
CA GLU A 85 10.70 5.62 0.49
C GLU A 85 10.81 6.45 1.77
N LEU A 86 9.84 7.32 2.05
CA LEU A 86 9.76 8.06 3.30
C LEU A 86 9.43 7.16 4.49
N GLY A 87 8.56 6.16 4.30
CA GLY A 87 8.21 5.16 5.31
C GLY A 87 9.44 4.34 5.75
N GLU A 88 10.22 3.86 4.79
CA GLU A 88 11.40 3.00 4.98
C GLU A 88 12.59 3.69 5.68
N LYS A 89 12.56 5.02 5.78
CA LYS A 89 13.63 5.83 6.40
C LYS A 89 13.40 6.12 7.89
N ASN A 90 12.28 5.69 8.47
CA ASN A 90 11.94 5.89 9.89
C ASN A 90 12.37 4.71 10.75
#